data_AF-A0A658BRJ3-F1
#
_entry.id   AF-A0A658BRJ3-F1
#
_cell.length_a   1.000
_cell.length_b   1.000
_cell.length_c   1.000
_cell.angle_alpha   90.00
_cell.angle_beta   90.00
_cell.angle_gamma   90.00
#
_symmetry.space_group_name_H-M   'P 1'
#
loop_
_entity.id
_entity.type
_entity.pdbx_description
1 polymer ?
#
loop_
_entity_poly.entity_id
_entity_poly.type
_entity_poly.pdbx_seq_one_letter_code
_entity_poly.pdbx_strand_id
1 'polypeptide(L)' 'SIDPRETPLRITETPYWLGKHRDIGAAVWRQPQVGTRANCAACHQGAERGVFGAARLPRA' A
#
# COMPACT_ATOMS: atom_id res chain seq x y z
N SER A 1 -7.70 13.92 -4.72
CA SER A 1 -8.62 13.86 -3.56
C SER A 1 -9.65 12.77 -3.80
N ILE A 2 -10.38 12.32 -2.78
CA ILE A 2 -11.58 11.48 -2.93
C ILE A 2 -12.76 12.41 -3.27
N ASP A 3 -13.65 12.04 -4.20
CA ASP A 3 -14.87 12.83 -4.49
C ASP A 3 -15.80 12.78 -3.26
N PRO A 4 -16.37 13.91 -2.80
CA PRO A 4 -17.26 13.93 -1.63
C PRO A 4 -18.50 13.02 -1.72
N ARG A 5 -18.87 12.56 -2.93
CA ARG A 5 -19.99 11.64 -3.18
C ARG A 5 -19.55 10.17 -3.21
N GLU A 6 -18.25 9.90 -3.20
CA GLU A 6 -17.72 8.54 -3.16
C GLU A 6 -17.55 8.05 -1.72
N THR A 7 -17.95 6.81 -1.48
CA THR A 7 -17.70 6.09 -0.22
C THR A 7 -16.78 4.91 -0.52
N PRO A 8 -15.46 5.13 -0.67
CA PRO A 8 -14.54 4.07 -1.02
C PRO A 8 -14.47 3.01 0.09
N LEU A 9 -14.54 1.74 -0.30
CA LEU A 9 -14.54 0.60 0.63
C LEU A 9 -13.14 0.13 1.00
N ARG A 10 -12.11 0.53 0.25
CA ARG A 10 -10.72 0.14 0.47
C ARG A 10 -9.78 1.32 0.36
N ILE A 11 -8.92 1.48 1.37
CA ILE A 11 -7.86 2.50 1.37
C ILE A 11 -6.94 2.32 0.15
N THR A 12 -6.64 1.07 -0.20
CA THR A 12 -5.74 0.70 -1.31
C THR A 12 -6.26 1.07 -2.70
N GLU A 13 -7.52 1.48 -2.81
CA GLU A 13 -8.16 1.93 -4.05
C GLU A 13 -8.28 3.46 -4.12
N THR A 14 -7.95 4.18 -3.04
CA THR A 14 -8.02 5.64 -3.02
C THR A 14 -6.96 6.28 -3.93
N PRO A 15 -7.25 7.43 -4.57
CA PRO A 15 -6.29 8.09 -5.46
C PRO A 15 -4.96 8.44 -4.79
N TYR A 16 -4.98 8.82 -3.50
CA TYR A 16 -3.78 9.11 -2.74
C TYR A 16 -2.90 7.87 -2.57
N TRP A 17 -3.49 6.74 -2.16
CA TRP A 17 -2.75 5.50 -1.96
C TRP A 17 -2.12 5.01 -3.27
N LEU A 18 -2.90 5.01 -4.36
CA LEU A 18 -2.41 4.64 -5.70
C LEU A 18 -1.26 5.55 -6.14
N GLY A 19 -1.38 6.86 -5.93
CA GLY A 19 -0.34 7.83 -6.27
C GLY A 19 0.96 7.63 -5.48
N LYS A 20 0.88 7.25 -4.20
CA LYS A 20 2.05 6.97 -3.35
C LYS A 20 2.78 5.68 -3.71
N HIS A 21 2.05 4.70 -4.24
CA HIS A 21 2.59 3.36 -4.53
C HIS A 21 2.78 3.08 -6.02
N ARG A 22 2.57 4.08 -6.90
CA ARG A 22 2.59 3.92 -8.37
C ARG A 22 3.92 3.38 -8.93
N ASP A 23 5.03 3.66 -8.26
CA ASP A 23 6.38 3.27 -8.71
C ASP A 23 6.74 1.84 -8.29
N ILE A 24 5.85 1.14 -7.58
CA ILE A 24 6.04 -0.25 -7.18
C ILE A 24 5.57 -1.18 -8.30
N GLY A 25 6.52 -1.87 -8.92
CA GLY A 25 6.26 -2.79 -10.02
C GLY A 25 5.36 -3.97 -9.64
N ALA A 26 4.59 -4.46 -10.61
CA ALA A 26 3.62 -5.55 -10.43
C ALA A 26 4.23 -6.84 -9.86
N ALA A 27 5.52 -7.10 -10.10
CA ALA A 27 6.22 -8.26 -9.56
C ALA A 27 6.31 -8.24 -8.02
N VAL A 28 6.52 -7.06 -7.42
CA VAL A 28 6.58 -6.91 -5.95
C VAL A 28 5.22 -7.25 -5.33
N TRP A 29 4.13 -6.77 -5.93
CA TRP A 29 2.78 -7.06 -5.45
C TRP A 29 2.38 -8.53 -5.51
N ARG A 30 3.00 -9.31 -6.40
CA ARG A 30 2.78 -10.75 -6.53
C ARG A 30 3.62 -11.60 -5.57
N GLN A 31 4.52 -10.98 -4.82
CA GLN A 31 5.36 -11.72 -3.87
C GLN A 31 4.48 -12.33 -2.76
N PRO A 32 4.67 -13.61 -2.40
CA PRO A 32 3.90 -14.28 -1.36
C PRO A 32 3.91 -13.55 -0.01
N GLN A 33 5.04 -12.94 0.36
CA GLN A 33 5.16 -12.17 1.61
C GLN A 33 4.30 -10.91 1.64
N VAL A 34 3.95 -10.36 0.48
CA VAL A 34 3.03 -9.22 0.38
C VAL A 34 1.60 -9.73 0.51
N GLY A 35 1.25 -10.76 -0.27
CA GLY A 35 -0.07 -11.37 -0.30
C GLY A 35 -1.13 -10.45 -0.91
N THR A 36 -1.47 -9.37 -0.21
CA THR A 36 -2.40 -8.35 -0.71
C THR A 36 -1.87 -6.95 -0.43
N ARG A 37 -2.35 -5.95 -1.19
CA ARG A 37 -2.05 -4.53 -0.95
C ARG A 37 -2.53 -4.04 0.43
N ALA A 38 -3.45 -4.75 1.06
CA ALA A 38 -3.94 -4.42 2.39
C ALA A 38 -2.97 -4.84 3.51
N ASN A 39 -1.96 -5.66 3.21
CA ASN A 39 -0.92 -6.04 4.17
C ASN A 39 0.14 -4.93 4.28
N CYS A 40 -0.22 -3.82 4.91
CA CYS A 40 0.63 -2.64 5.07
C CYS A 40 1.99 -2.99 5.71
N ALA A 41 1.98 -3.91 6.68
CA ALA A 41 3.17 -4.32 7.44
C ALA A 41 4.19 -5.09 6.60
N ALA A 42 3.81 -5.66 5.45
CA ALA A 42 4.74 -6.36 4.56
C ALA A 42 5.89 -5.47 4.07
N CYS A 43 5.60 -4.18 3.83
CA CYS A 43 6.60 -3.19 3.40
C CYS A 43 6.93 -2.17 4.50
N HIS A 44 5.95 -1.82 5.34
CA HIS A 44 6.06 -0.81 6.39
C HIS A 44 6.03 -1.47 7.77
N GLN A 45 7.18 -1.89 8.29
CA GLN A 45 7.27 -2.62 9.58
C GLN A 45 6.68 -1.87 10.78
N GLY A 46 6.54 -0.55 10.69
CA GLY A 46 5.91 0.29 11.72
C GLY A 46 4.45 0.64 11.46
N ALA A 47 3.78 0.02 10.47
CA ALA A 47 2.42 0.39 10.06
C ALA A 47 1.40 0.34 11.20
N GLU A 48 1.48 -0.66 12.09
CA GLU A 48 0.60 -0.80 13.25
C GLU A 48 0.78 0.32 14.28
N ARG A 49 1.94 0.99 14.26
CA ARG A 49 2.23 2.18 15.08
C ARG A 49 2.04 3.49 14.29
N GLY A 50 1.47 3.43 13.09
CA GLY A 50 1.24 4.58 12.22
C GLY A 50 2.47 5.08 11.44
N VAL A 51 3.56 4.31 11.41
CA VAL A 51 4.80 4.72 10.73
C VAL A 51 4.88 4.14 9.32
N PHE A 52 4.75 5.00 8.31
CA PHE A 52 4.77 4.62 6.88
C PHE A 52 5.96 5.17 6.09
N GLY A 53 6.74 6.10 6.65
CA GLY A 53 7.90 6.69 5.94
C GLY A 53 9.08 5.73 5.76
N ALA A 54 9.27 4.80 6.71
CA ALA A 54 10.29 3.77 6.62
C ALA A 54 9.72 2.54 5.90
N ALA A 55 9.81 2.53 4.57
CA ALA A 55 9.40 1.42 3.72
C ALA A 55 10.61 0.62 3.26
N ARG A 56 10.53 -0.72 3.31
CA ARG A 56 11.51 -1.59 2.66
C ARG A 56 10.76 -2.47 1.68
N LEU A 57 11.05 -2.29 0.39
CA LEU A 57 10.50 -3.17 -0.62
C LEU A 57 11.06 -4.58 -0.41
N PRO A 58 10.20 -5.61 -0.34
CA PRO A 58 10.67 -6.96 -0.20
C PRO A 58 11.45 -7.36 -1.45
N ARG A 59 12.61 -7.99 -1.23
CA ARG A 59 13.51 -8.43 -2.31
C ARG A 59 12.86 -9.58 -3.07
N ALA A 60 13.07 -9.59 -4.38
CA ALA A 60 12.72 -10.72 -5.24
C ALA A 60 13.54 -11.96 -4.85
#